data_AF-A0A7J4RUS4-F1
#
_entry.id   AF-A0A7J4RUS4-F1
#
_cell.length_a   1.000
_cell.length_b   1.000
_cell.length_c   1.000
_cell.angle_alpha   90.00
_cell.angle_beta   90.00
_cell.angle_gamma   90.00
#
_symmetry.space_group_name_H-M   'P 1'
#
loop_
_entity.id
_entity.type
_entity.pdbx_description
1 polymer ?
#
loop_
_entity_poly.entity_id
_entity_poly.type
_entity_poly.pdbx_seq_one_letter_code
_entity_poly.pdbx_strand_id
1 'polypeptide(L)'
;MNKKQEKIFVFVGAGVFIAVLIFVPWSNSYFGLFVETFLEPDWNEISPHDVVKNVIPITLIKKTDNICEMFAENLDNVIDHQYFVRGKEFAQSVRFDAKNKTVVLPCEMIDSDKSRLHVWYIKEEAPRHGGTYKYFVTNGTVQFHMDNE
;
A
#
# COMPACT_ATOMS: atom_id res chain seq x y z
N MET A 1 42.78 20.57 30.85
CA MET A 1 42.59 20.20 29.43
C MET A 1 42.48 21.50 28.63
N ASN A 2 43.28 21.68 27.57
CA ASN A 2 43.39 22.97 26.88
C ASN A 2 42.19 23.19 25.95
N LYS A 3 41.54 24.37 25.98
CA LYS A 3 40.29 24.68 25.22
C LYS A 3 40.40 24.42 23.71
N LYS A 4 41.62 24.38 23.17
CA LYS A 4 41.90 24.05 21.76
C LYS A 4 41.78 22.54 21.46
N GLN A 5 42.14 21.68 22.41
CA GLN A 5 42.05 20.22 22.26
C GLN A 5 40.61 19.72 22.41
N GLU A 6 39.80 20.38 23.24
CA GLU A 6 38.39 20.05 23.44
C GLU A 6 37.55 20.31 22.18
N LYS A 7 37.78 21.44 21.49
CA LYS A 7 37.14 21.73 20.21
C LYS A 7 37.50 20.71 19.13
N ILE A 8 38.76 20.28 19.05
CA ILE A 8 39.21 19.28 18.07
C ILE A 8 38.52 17.94 18.35
N PHE A 9 38.43 17.52 19.61
CA PHE A 9 37.71 16.29 19.98
C PHE A 9 36.22 16.33 19.63
N VAL A 10 35.55 17.47 19.85
CA VAL A 10 34.13 17.62 19.49
C VAL A 10 33.94 17.59 17.97
N PHE A 11 34.81 18.25 17.19
CA PHE A 11 34.73 18.23 15.73
C PHE A 11 35.02 16.85 15.15
N VAL A 12 36.02 16.13 15.69
CA VAL A 12 36.32 14.75 15.29
C VAL A 12 35.17 13.82 15.67
N GLY A 13 34.63 13.93 16.89
CA GLY A 13 33.48 13.14 17.33
C GLY A 13 32.23 13.37 16.48
N ALA A 14 31.92 14.63 16.13
CA ALA A 14 30.81 14.96 15.24
C ALA A 14 31.04 14.44 13.81
N GLY A 15 32.27 14.52 13.30
CA GLY A 15 32.64 13.97 12.00
C GLY A 15 32.50 12.44 11.95
N VAL A 16 32.93 11.74 12.99
CA VAL A 16 32.74 10.27 13.09
C VAL A 16 31.26 9.92 13.20
N PHE A 17 30.47 10.67 13.96
CA PHE A 17 29.03 10.45 14.07
C PHE A 17 28.33 10.61 12.72
N ILE A 18 28.62 11.68 11.98
CA ILE A 18 28.06 11.91 10.64
C ILE A 18 28.52 10.82 9.64
N ALA A 19 29.78 10.40 9.68
CA ALA A 19 30.29 9.34 8.82
C ALA A 19 29.61 7.99 9.11
N VAL A 20 29.37 7.66 10.38
CA VAL A 20 28.60 6.47 10.78
C VAL A 20 27.16 6.55 10.27
N LEU A 21 26.52 7.73 10.32
CA LEU A 21 25.16 7.91 9.79
C LEU A 21 25.09 7.73 8.27
N ILE A 22 26.13 8.09 7.51
CA ILE A 22 26.10 8.02 6.04
C ILE A 22 26.52 6.63 5.53
N PHE A 23 27.49 5.98 6.18
CA PHE A 23 28.16 4.78 5.64
C PHE A 23 27.78 3.46 6.29
N VAL A 24 27.06 3.45 7.42
CA VAL A 24 26.59 2.18 7.99
C VAL A 24 25.30 1.76 7.28
N PRO A 25 25.22 0.55 6.69
CA PRO A 25 23.98 0.05 6.11
C PRO A 25 22.94 -0.13 7.21
N TRP A 26 21.94 0.75 7.23
CA TRP A 26 20.90 0.84 8.26
C TRP A 26 19.89 -0.32 8.23
N SER A 27 19.95 -1.16 7.21
CA SER A 27 19.01 -2.26 6.94
C SER A 27 18.88 -3.29 8.07
N ASN A 28 19.83 -3.32 9.02
CA ASN A 28 19.83 -4.25 10.16
C ASN A 28 19.66 -3.57 11.53
N SER A 29 19.36 -2.27 11.59
CA SER A 29 19.17 -1.53 12.85
C SER A 29 17.69 -1.21 13.10
N TYR A 30 17.28 -1.07 14.37
CA TYR A 30 15.92 -0.63 14.75
C TYR A 30 15.48 0.69 14.08
N PHE A 31 16.43 1.57 13.77
CA PHE A 31 16.19 2.78 12.99
C PHE A 31 15.85 2.48 11.52
N GLY A 32 16.44 1.45 10.91
CA GLY A 32 16.11 1.02 9.55
C GLY A 32 14.66 0.56 9.43
N LEU A 33 14.18 -0.22 10.40
CA LEU A 33 12.77 -0.63 10.50
C LEU A 33 11.82 0.59 10.62
N PHE A 34 12.24 1.64 11.33
CA PHE A 34 11.47 2.87 11.47
C PHE A 34 11.41 3.67 10.16
N VAL A 35 12.52 3.79 9.43
CA VAL A 35 12.55 4.51 8.14
C VAL A 35 11.83 3.72 7.03
N GLU A 36 11.97 2.40 7.01
CA GLU A 36 11.26 1.52 6.06
C GLU A 36 9.73 1.64 6.21
N THR A 37 9.22 1.93 7.41
CA THR A 37 7.78 2.13 7.64
C THR A 37 7.20 3.34 6.86
N PHE A 38 8.02 4.34 6.53
CA PHE A 38 7.59 5.52 5.76
C PHE A 38 7.84 5.42 4.26
N LEU A 39 8.54 4.37 3.80
CA LEU A 39 8.74 4.11 2.38
C LEU A 39 7.59 3.23 1.85
N GLU A 40 7.16 3.49 0.61
CA GLU A 40 6.21 2.60 -0.06
C GLU A 40 6.80 1.18 -0.14
N PRO A 41 6.05 0.14 0.28
CA PRO A 41 6.55 -1.22 0.24
C PRO A 41 6.73 -1.68 -1.20
N ASP A 42 7.83 -2.39 -1.49
CA ASP A 42 7.89 -3.21 -2.70
C ASP A 42 6.97 -4.42 -2.52
N TRP A 43 5.84 -4.38 -3.21
CA TRP A 43 4.79 -5.40 -3.11
C TRP A 43 5.20 -6.77 -3.64
N ASN A 44 6.34 -6.88 -4.32
CA ASN A 44 6.91 -8.15 -4.79
C ASN A 44 7.84 -8.79 -3.76
N GLU A 45 8.37 -8.02 -2.80
CA GLU A 45 9.29 -8.50 -1.77
C GLU A 45 8.58 -8.91 -0.46
N ILE A 46 7.32 -8.51 -0.29
CA ILE A 46 6.52 -8.89 0.88
C ILE A 46 6.26 -10.39 0.85
N SER A 47 6.50 -11.06 1.98
CA SER A 47 6.18 -12.46 2.18
C SER A 47 4.72 -12.76 1.83
N PRO A 48 4.44 -13.81 1.03
CA PRO A 48 3.07 -14.23 0.70
C PRO A 48 2.20 -14.55 1.91
N HIS A 49 2.81 -14.88 3.06
CA HIS A 49 2.07 -15.13 4.31
C HIS A 49 1.57 -13.86 4.98
N ASP A 50 2.18 -12.72 4.66
CA ASP A 50 1.95 -11.43 5.32
C ASP A 50 1.10 -10.48 4.47
N VAL A 51 0.89 -10.80 3.18
CA VAL A 51 0.07 -10.01 2.26
C VAL A 51 -1.20 -10.75 1.86
N VAL A 52 -2.33 -10.06 1.87
CA VAL A 52 -3.59 -10.56 1.32
C VAL A 52 -3.92 -9.78 0.07
N LYS A 53 -4.19 -10.48 -1.02
CA LYS A 53 -4.51 -9.90 -2.34
C LYS A 53 -5.93 -10.29 -2.72
N ASN A 54 -6.84 -9.33 -2.71
CA ASN A 54 -8.23 -9.53 -3.12
C ASN A 54 -8.47 -8.93 -4.50
N VAL A 55 -9.32 -9.59 -5.29
CA VAL A 55 -9.74 -9.12 -6.60
C VAL A 55 -11.26 -9.16 -6.65
N ILE A 56 -11.86 -7.99 -6.79
CA ILE A 56 -13.30 -7.80 -6.76
C ILE A 56 -13.76 -7.41 -8.17
N PRO A 57 -14.68 -8.16 -8.80
CA PRO A 57 -15.28 -7.74 -10.05
C PRO A 57 -16.13 -6.49 -9.80
N ILE A 58 -15.93 -5.47 -10.63
CA ILE A 58 -16.71 -4.24 -10.58
C ILE A 58 -17.40 -3.97 -11.93
N THR A 59 -18.64 -3.48 -11.89
CA THR A 59 -19.43 -3.18 -13.09
C THR A 59 -19.97 -1.76 -13.05
N LEU A 60 -19.77 -0.98 -14.12
CA LEU A 60 -20.26 0.38 -14.22
C LEU A 60 -21.78 0.43 -14.17
N ILE A 61 -22.32 1.19 -13.22
CA ILE A 61 -23.75 1.47 -13.09
C ILE A 61 -24.06 2.82 -13.74
N LYS A 62 -23.26 3.83 -13.40
CA LYS A 62 -23.52 5.21 -13.81
C LYS A 62 -22.22 5.99 -13.92
N LYS A 63 -22.13 6.81 -14.96
CA LYS A 63 -21.08 7.82 -15.16
C LYS A 63 -21.69 9.20 -14.99
N THR A 64 -21.14 10.01 -14.09
CA THR A 64 -21.52 11.42 -13.92
C THR A 64 -20.25 12.24 -13.83
N ASP A 65 -20.07 13.16 -14.78
CA ASP A 65 -18.86 13.99 -14.93
C ASP A 65 -17.57 13.13 -14.99
N ASN A 66 -16.73 13.21 -13.96
CA ASN A 66 -15.49 12.43 -13.81
C ASN A 66 -15.58 11.33 -12.74
N ILE A 67 -16.79 10.99 -12.31
CA ILE A 67 -17.04 10.02 -11.25
C ILE A 67 -17.86 8.84 -11.80
N CYS A 68 -17.37 7.65 -11.52
CA CYS A 68 -17.94 6.39 -11.96
C CYS A 68 -18.47 5.64 -10.74
N GLU A 69 -19.78 5.39 -10.72
CA GLU A 69 -20.43 4.54 -9.74
C GLU A 69 -20.43 3.10 -10.27
N MET A 70 -19.82 2.20 -9.49
CA MET A 70 -19.60 0.81 -9.88
C MET A 70 -20.27 -0.11 -8.86
N PHE A 71 -20.91 -1.17 -9.32
CA PHE A 71 -21.30 -2.29 -8.49
C PHE A 71 -20.06 -3.10 -8.11
N ALA A 72 -19.88 -3.44 -6.83
CA ALA A 72 -18.73 -4.18 -6.31
C ALA A 72 -19.20 -5.27 -5.34
N GLU A 73 -19.42 -6.47 -5.88
CA GLU A 73 -19.94 -7.59 -5.11
C GLU A 73 -18.91 -8.10 -4.09
N ASN A 74 -19.34 -8.40 -2.86
CA ASN A 74 -18.50 -8.94 -1.77
C ASN A 74 -17.38 -8.00 -1.27
N LEU A 75 -17.35 -6.73 -1.67
CA LEU A 75 -16.34 -5.79 -1.18
C LEU A 75 -16.43 -5.57 0.34
N ASP A 76 -17.63 -5.69 0.91
CA ASP A 76 -17.86 -5.68 2.36
C ASP A 76 -17.08 -6.77 3.09
N ASN A 77 -17.02 -7.98 2.54
CA ASN A 77 -16.24 -9.07 3.14
C ASN A 77 -14.73 -8.76 3.17
N VAL A 78 -14.25 -8.00 2.19
CA VAL A 78 -12.86 -7.54 2.14
C VAL A 78 -12.65 -6.42 3.17
N ILE A 79 -13.54 -5.44 3.21
CA ILE A 79 -13.50 -4.29 4.14
C ILE A 79 -13.51 -4.76 5.60
N ASP A 80 -14.37 -5.72 5.93
CA ASP A 80 -14.56 -6.22 7.29
C ASP A 80 -13.62 -7.40 7.62
N HIS A 81 -12.66 -7.70 6.76
CA HIS A 81 -11.72 -8.79 6.96
C HIS A 81 -10.86 -8.55 8.20
N GLN A 82 -10.69 -9.57 9.05
CA GLN A 82 -9.98 -9.47 10.35
C GLN A 82 -8.55 -8.87 10.25
N TYR A 83 -7.86 -9.14 9.15
CA TYR A 83 -6.51 -8.64 8.89
C TYR A 83 -6.46 -7.29 8.16
N PHE A 84 -7.60 -6.73 7.75
CA PHE A 84 -7.66 -5.44 7.07
C PHE A 84 -8.04 -4.32 8.04
N VAL A 85 -7.11 -3.96 8.92
CA VAL A 85 -7.32 -2.97 10.00
C VAL A 85 -7.77 -1.60 9.46
N ARG A 86 -7.30 -1.23 8.27
CA ARG A 86 -7.65 0.03 7.58
C ARG A 86 -8.84 -0.09 6.61
N GLY A 87 -9.62 -1.17 6.70
CA GLY A 87 -10.76 -1.42 5.82
C GLY A 87 -11.79 -0.28 5.83
N LYS A 88 -12.04 0.33 6.99
CA LYS A 88 -12.92 1.51 7.12
C LYS A 88 -12.39 2.74 6.37
N GLU A 89 -11.09 3.00 6.45
CA GLU A 89 -10.47 4.12 5.75
C GLU A 89 -10.51 3.90 4.23
N PHE A 90 -10.24 2.67 3.79
CA PHE A 90 -10.39 2.27 2.40
C PHE A 90 -11.84 2.46 1.93
N ALA A 91 -12.83 1.99 2.68
CA ALA A 91 -14.26 2.14 2.36
C ALA A 91 -14.66 3.62 2.19
N GLN A 92 -14.11 4.51 3.00
CA GLN A 92 -14.30 5.96 2.85
C GLN A 92 -13.64 6.50 1.57
N SER A 93 -12.42 6.05 1.27
CA SER A 93 -11.67 6.50 0.08
C SER A 93 -12.39 6.18 -1.23
N VAL A 94 -13.06 5.02 -1.29
CA VAL A 94 -13.85 4.58 -2.45
C VAL A 94 -15.35 4.88 -2.32
N ARG A 95 -15.73 5.63 -1.27
CA ARG A 95 -17.12 5.99 -0.91
C ARG A 95 -18.08 4.80 -1.03
N PHE A 96 -17.70 3.68 -0.42
CA PHE A 96 -18.47 2.44 -0.48
C PHE A 96 -19.84 2.58 0.19
N ASP A 97 -20.89 2.17 -0.51
CA ASP A 97 -22.23 2.01 0.01
C ASP A 97 -22.51 0.52 0.23
N ALA A 98 -22.48 0.09 1.50
CA ALA A 98 -22.70 -1.30 1.89
C ALA A 98 -24.13 -1.80 1.60
N LYS A 99 -25.12 -0.91 1.52
CA LYS A 99 -26.52 -1.28 1.26
C LYS A 99 -26.72 -1.61 -0.21
N ASN A 100 -26.16 -0.78 -1.09
CA ASN A 100 -26.30 -0.93 -2.54
C ASN A 100 -25.13 -1.73 -3.17
N LYS A 101 -24.10 -2.05 -2.39
CA LYS A 101 -22.85 -2.70 -2.84
C LYS A 101 -22.19 -1.90 -3.96
N THR A 102 -22.16 -0.59 -3.81
CA THR A 102 -21.56 0.31 -4.82
C THR A 102 -20.32 1.00 -4.30
N VAL A 103 -19.38 1.28 -5.20
CA VAL A 103 -18.22 2.14 -4.97
C VAL A 103 -18.26 3.29 -5.94
N VAL A 104 -17.63 4.40 -5.55
CA VAL A 104 -17.54 5.60 -6.36
C VAL A 104 -16.07 5.92 -6.55
N LEU A 105 -15.61 5.75 -7.79
CA LEU A 105 -14.20 5.93 -8.17
C LEU A 105 -14.07 7.01 -9.25
N PRO A 106 -12.91 7.68 -9.34
CA PRO A 106 -12.59 8.51 -10.50
C PRO A 106 -12.69 7.69 -11.79
N CYS A 107 -13.39 8.22 -12.80
CA CYS A 107 -13.54 7.51 -14.08
C CYS A 107 -12.22 7.31 -14.83
N GLU A 108 -11.20 8.13 -14.55
CA GLU A 108 -9.83 7.95 -15.07
C GLU A 108 -9.17 6.65 -14.64
N MET A 109 -9.64 6.01 -13.56
CA MET A 109 -9.19 4.69 -13.12
C MET A 109 -9.93 3.54 -13.82
N ILE A 110 -10.99 3.84 -14.58
CA ILE A 110 -11.92 2.84 -15.12
C ILE A 110 -11.76 2.77 -16.64
N ASP A 111 -11.03 1.75 -17.10
CA ASP A 111 -10.78 1.54 -18.53
C ASP A 111 -11.96 0.87 -19.26
N SER A 112 -12.85 0.19 -18.53
CA SER A 112 -13.96 -0.58 -19.11
C SER A 112 -15.15 -0.74 -18.17
N ASP A 113 -16.34 -0.92 -18.76
CA ASP A 113 -17.61 -1.14 -18.03
C ASP A 113 -17.52 -2.32 -17.05
N LYS A 114 -16.78 -3.36 -17.42
CA LYS A 114 -16.42 -4.46 -16.53
C LYS A 114 -14.95 -4.34 -16.18
N SER A 115 -14.65 -4.15 -14.91
CA SER A 115 -13.29 -3.97 -14.41
C SER A 115 -13.06 -4.85 -13.18
N ARG A 116 -11.83 -4.88 -12.68
CA ARG A 116 -11.45 -5.59 -11.45
C ARG A 116 -10.79 -4.62 -10.49
N LEU A 117 -11.36 -4.48 -9.31
CA LEU A 117 -10.78 -3.74 -8.20
C LEU A 117 -9.86 -4.67 -7.41
N HIS A 118 -8.58 -4.34 -7.40
CA HIS A 118 -7.58 -5.02 -6.59
C HIS A 118 -7.47 -4.30 -5.27
N VAL A 119 -7.55 -5.04 -4.16
CA VAL A 119 -7.35 -4.51 -2.80
C VAL A 119 -6.32 -5.38 -2.12
N TRP A 120 -5.13 -4.83 -1.94
CA TRP A 120 -4.00 -5.53 -1.34
C TRP A 120 -3.68 -4.88 -0.01
N TYR A 121 -3.51 -5.68 1.03
CA TYR A 121 -3.13 -5.19 2.34
C TYR A 121 -2.16 -6.12 3.04
N ILE A 122 -1.29 -5.54 3.84
CA ILE A 122 -0.30 -6.21 4.66
C ILE A 122 -0.89 -6.35 6.06
N LYS A 123 -0.83 -7.57 6.61
CA LYS A 123 -1.31 -7.84 7.96
C LYS A 123 -0.61 -6.94 8.97
N GLU A 124 -1.31 -6.52 10.02
CA GLU A 124 -0.76 -5.59 11.02
C GLU A 124 0.44 -6.20 11.76
N GLU A 125 0.41 -7.51 12.00
CA GLU A 125 1.47 -8.26 12.65
C GLU A 125 2.74 -8.48 11.80
N ALA A 126 2.74 -8.06 10.52
CA ALA A 126 3.87 -8.24 9.65
C ALA A 126 5.10 -7.46 10.15
N PRO A 127 6.31 -8.03 10.07
CA PRO A 127 7.52 -7.42 10.61
C PRO A 127 7.92 -6.12 9.88
N ARG A 128 7.42 -5.90 8.65
CA ARG A 128 7.66 -4.71 7.83
C ARG A 128 6.35 -4.24 7.21
N HIS A 129 6.14 -2.93 7.17
CA HIS A 129 5.00 -2.26 6.50
C HIS A 129 3.60 -2.72 6.96
N GLY A 130 3.48 -3.31 8.15
CA GLY A 130 2.22 -3.81 8.69
C GLY A 130 1.10 -2.77 8.66
N GLY A 131 -0.11 -3.19 8.27
CA GLY A 131 -1.27 -2.30 8.16
C GLY A 131 -1.28 -1.41 6.91
N THR A 132 -0.29 -1.50 6.03
CA THR A 132 -0.29 -0.79 4.75
C THR A 132 -1.26 -1.45 3.76
N TYR A 133 -1.97 -0.65 2.97
CA TYR A 133 -2.82 -1.15 1.90
C TYR A 133 -2.64 -0.32 0.62
N LYS A 134 -2.98 -0.93 -0.51
CA LYS A 134 -3.18 -0.23 -1.78
C LYS A 134 -4.38 -0.80 -2.51
N TYR A 135 -4.93 -0.01 -3.41
CA TYR A 135 -5.93 -0.48 -4.36
C TYR A 135 -5.68 0.11 -5.74
N PHE A 136 -6.09 -0.63 -6.76
CA PHE A 136 -6.01 -0.21 -8.15
C PHE A 136 -7.03 -0.97 -8.98
N VAL A 137 -7.32 -0.49 -10.18
CA VAL A 137 -8.29 -1.10 -11.08
C VAL A 137 -7.58 -1.62 -12.32
N THR A 138 -8.01 -2.78 -12.82
CA THR A 138 -7.58 -3.32 -14.12
C THR A 138 -8.80 -3.62 -14.98
N ASN A 139 -8.61 -3.64 -16.30
CA ASN A 139 -9.64 -4.08 -17.25
C ASN A 139 -10.13 -5.51 -16.91
N GLY A 140 -11.44 -5.72 -17.00
CA GLY A 140 -12.10 -6.99 -16.71
C GLY A 140 -12.12 -7.98 -17.87
N THR A 141 -11.57 -7.62 -19.04
CA THR A 141 -11.38 -8.57 -20.14
C THR A 141 -10.33 -9.60 -19.76
N VAL A 142 -10.77 -10.86 -19.65
CA VAL A 142 -9.86 -11.99 -19.54
C VAL A 142 -9.13 -12.11 -20.89
N GLN A 143 -7.90 -11.60 -20.98
CA GLN A 143 -6.98 -12.13 -21.96
C GLN A 143 -6.61 -13.54 -21.49
N PHE A 144 -7.38 -14.53 -21.95
CA PHE A 144 -6.86 -15.87 -22.03
C PHE A 144 -5.73 -15.80 -23.06
N HIS A 145 -4.49 -15.68 -22.61
CA HIS A 145 -3.37 -16.18 -23.39
C HIS A 145 -3.57 -17.69 -23.43
N MET A 146 -4.28 -18.15 -24.47
CA MET A 146 -4.11 -19.51 -24.95
C MET A 146 -2.70 -19.53 -25.54
N ASP A 147 -1.73 -19.93 -24.72
CA ASP A 147 -0.46 -20.43 -25.22
C ASP A 147 -0.78 -21.72 -25.99
N ASN A 148 -1.16 -21.56 -27.25
CA ASN A 148 -1.06 -22.60 -28.26
C ASN A 148 0.32 -22.44 -28.88
N GLU A 149 1.29 -23.21 -28.40
CA GLU A 149 2.26 -23.98 -29.19
C GLU A 149 3.17 -24.84 -28.30
#